data_AF-A0A706IL62-F1
#
_entry.id   AF-A0A706IL62-F1
#
_cell.length_a   1.000
_cell.length_b   1.000
_cell.length_c   1.000
_cell.angle_alpha   90.00
_cell.angle_beta   90.00
_cell.angle_gamma   90.00
#
_symmetry.space_group_name_H-M   'P 1'
#
loop_
_entity.id
_entity.type
_entity.pdbx_description
1 polymer ?
#
loop_
_entity_poly.entity_id
_entity_poly.type
_entity_poly.pdbx_seq_one_letter_code
_entity_poly.pdbx_strand_id
1 'polypeptide(L)'
;MKLKSKVERSNDSHALLSPSGSKKWLACAASLACEADIPNVSGAAAVNGTCMHTLSEHLINMAIKGLDERADKYKGAYVLNEGKGPIKALVKPEKGAVLITDDFVSQVNKYVDYCRPIIDAAELVEVESRVNLTRVLHPGVMVQDYDEDGHILYDENGDPHEKPLQTFGTADLVAVMPDGMLIVGDLKTGRHKVLAKENKQMMLYALGLLRVYKRLYDITAVRLVIFQPYAGGADEWDTTPEALEQFGKFAQGRALKAIDAFQRGKKGLKPADFRPGNVQCQWCRFSEKCNAKRKVASREVESDLEDDTQQSAEEALKAIHKFCNDADYMDVWDDVSPADILRLIPDFDGRPAKTVKAKTDPSEISLDQLKAEWDKLPLMRQHIADIEKAMYAALMRGEVVDGLKLVEGRPGSRSWSDEEAVNQFRANHPNGYLLDKTVPVNPTEAEKIIGKEDPELWAELSKLVTRKPGQPSIAAANDKRPAWTPATDNDLAN
;
A
#
# COMPACT_ATOMS: atom_id res chain seq x y z
N MET A 1 28.52 -25.03 -20.72
CA MET A 1 27.67 -23.92 -21.17
C MET A 1 27.24 -23.16 -19.91
N LYS A 2 27.80 -21.97 -19.66
CA LYS A 2 27.51 -21.17 -18.45
C LYS A 2 26.23 -20.36 -18.70
N LEU A 3 25.09 -20.86 -18.22
CA LEU A 3 23.89 -20.03 -18.07
C LEU A 3 24.02 -19.28 -16.73
N LYS A 4 24.55 -18.06 -16.82
CA LYS A 4 24.40 -17.04 -15.78
C LYS A 4 23.06 -16.34 -16.02
N SER A 5 22.10 -16.57 -15.13
CA SER A 5 21.03 -15.62 -14.84
C SER A 5 20.81 -15.62 -13.33
N LYS A 6 21.61 -14.82 -12.64
CA LYS A 6 21.50 -14.58 -11.19
C LYS A 6 20.86 -13.22 -10.99
N VAL A 7 19.53 -13.16 -11.05
CA VAL A 7 18.63 -12.13 -10.51
C VAL A 7 17.30 -12.90 -10.38
N GLU A 8 16.75 -13.19 -9.20
CA GLU A 8 16.18 -12.27 -8.24
C GLU A 8 16.31 -12.83 -6.82
N ARG A 9 16.96 -12.08 -5.91
CA ARG A 9 16.69 -12.21 -4.48
C ARG A 9 15.72 -11.10 -4.12
N SER A 10 14.46 -11.33 -4.46
CA SER A 10 13.33 -10.60 -3.87
C SER A 10 13.14 -11.10 -2.43
N ASN A 11 12.42 -10.35 -1.60
CA ASN A 11 12.15 -10.59 -0.17
C ASN A 11 11.31 -11.88 0.10
N ASP A 12 11.52 -12.96 -0.64
CA ASP A 12 10.50 -13.98 -0.92
C ASP A 12 10.30 -15.07 0.14
N SER A 13 11.10 -15.14 1.20
CA SER A 13 10.81 -16.09 2.28
C SER A 13 9.83 -15.50 3.31
N HIS A 14 8.65 -15.08 2.87
CA HIS A 14 7.55 -14.83 3.80
C HIS A 14 7.11 -16.18 4.39
N ALA A 15 7.07 -16.29 5.71
CA ALA A 15 6.52 -17.47 6.36
C ALA A 15 5.10 -17.74 5.81
N LEU A 16 4.73 -19.01 5.64
CA LEU A 16 3.41 -19.42 5.16
C LEU A 16 2.27 -18.71 5.93
N LEU A 17 2.43 -18.57 7.25
CA LEU A 17 1.55 -17.83 8.15
C LEU A 17 2.12 -16.45 8.54
N SER A 18 2.62 -15.68 7.58
CA SER A 18 3.19 -14.36 7.85
C SER A 18 2.16 -13.39 8.47
N PRO A 19 2.56 -12.54 9.44
CA PRO A 19 1.67 -11.53 10.03
C PRO A 19 1.12 -10.52 9.04
N SER A 20 1.91 -10.08 8.07
CA SER A 20 1.47 -9.18 6.99
C SER A 20 0.38 -9.83 6.11
N GLY A 21 0.41 -11.16 5.95
CA GLY A 21 -0.62 -11.94 5.27
C GLY A 21 -1.81 -12.34 6.16
N SER A 22 -1.81 -12.00 7.46
CA SER A 22 -2.76 -12.53 8.46
C SER A 22 -4.22 -12.22 8.18
N LYS A 23 -4.52 -11.08 7.57
CA LYS A 23 -5.89 -10.73 7.14
C LYS A 23 -6.51 -11.81 6.26
N LYS A 24 -5.70 -12.55 5.50
CA LYS A 24 -6.14 -13.61 4.60
C LYS A 24 -6.34 -14.93 5.33
N TRP A 25 -5.28 -15.47 5.92
CA TRP A 25 -5.32 -16.81 6.52
C TRP A 25 -6.09 -16.86 7.85
N LEU A 26 -6.24 -15.75 8.57
CA LEU A 26 -7.15 -15.68 9.74
C LEU A 26 -8.62 -15.78 9.32
N ALA A 27 -8.97 -15.21 8.17
CA ALA A 27 -10.34 -15.14 7.69
C ALA A 27 -10.71 -16.35 6.83
N CYS A 28 -9.87 -16.72 5.85
CA CYS A 28 -10.15 -17.72 4.82
C CYS A 28 -9.01 -18.74 4.76
N ALA A 29 -9.26 -19.96 5.27
CA ALA A 29 -8.26 -21.04 5.31
C ALA A 29 -7.77 -21.43 3.91
N ALA A 30 -8.66 -21.42 2.91
CA ALA A 30 -8.32 -21.73 1.52
C ALA A 30 -7.29 -20.78 0.89
N SER A 31 -7.09 -19.56 1.44
CA SER A 31 -6.23 -18.54 0.83
C SER A 31 -4.79 -19.04 0.63
N LEU A 32 -4.22 -19.74 1.62
CA LEU A 32 -2.85 -20.24 1.54
C LEU A 32 -2.68 -21.24 0.39
N ALA A 33 -3.54 -22.26 0.32
CA ALA A 33 -3.51 -23.28 -0.73
C ALA A 33 -3.73 -22.66 -2.12
N CYS A 34 -4.68 -21.72 -2.23
CA CYS A 34 -5.01 -21.09 -3.51
C CYS A 34 -3.90 -20.18 -4.04
N GLU A 35 -3.16 -19.51 -3.15
CA GLU A 35 -2.12 -18.55 -3.52
C GLU A 35 -0.70 -19.14 -3.57
N ALA A 36 -0.53 -20.42 -3.22
CA ALA A 36 0.76 -21.11 -3.16
C ALA A 36 1.56 -20.95 -4.47
N ASP A 37 0.92 -21.24 -5.61
CA ASP A 37 1.56 -21.20 -6.93
C ASP A 37 1.38 -19.84 -7.65
N ILE A 38 1.02 -18.78 -6.92
CA ILE A 38 0.82 -17.45 -7.51
C ILE A 38 1.97 -16.54 -7.07
N PRO A 39 2.88 -16.15 -7.99
CA PRO A 39 4.04 -15.33 -7.68
C PRO A 39 3.67 -14.05 -6.93
N ASN A 40 4.48 -13.72 -5.93
CA ASN A 40 4.33 -12.51 -5.15
C ASN A 40 5.20 -11.38 -5.74
N VAL A 41 4.81 -10.85 -6.89
CA VAL A 41 5.58 -9.81 -7.57
C VAL A 41 5.46 -8.46 -6.85
N SER A 42 6.60 -7.87 -6.51
CA SER A 42 6.65 -6.54 -5.89
C SER A 42 6.49 -5.44 -6.95
N GLY A 43 5.43 -4.62 -6.82
CA GLY A 43 5.29 -3.40 -7.63
C GLY A 43 6.21 -2.28 -7.16
N ALA A 44 6.34 -1.22 -7.95
CA ALA A 44 7.20 -0.06 -7.63
C ALA A 44 6.91 0.57 -6.25
N ALA A 45 5.64 0.56 -5.82
CA ALA A 45 5.26 1.05 -4.49
C ALA A 45 5.81 0.16 -3.35
N ALA A 46 5.85 -1.16 -3.55
CA ALA A 46 6.42 -2.09 -2.57
C ALA A 46 7.95 -1.93 -2.49
N VAL A 47 8.61 -1.79 -3.64
CA VAL A 47 10.07 -1.51 -3.74
C VAL A 47 10.42 -0.19 -3.03
N ASN A 48 9.66 0.88 -3.29
CA ASN A 48 9.82 2.16 -2.60
C ASN A 48 9.60 2.01 -1.09
N GLY A 49 8.58 1.27 -0.69
CA GLY A 49 8.32 0.94 0.70
C GLY A 49 9.52 0.28 1.37
N THR A 50 10.04 -0.80 0.82
CA THR A 50 11.21 -1.49 1.38
C THR A 50 12.42 -0.56 1.52
N CYS A 51 12.69 0.28 0.52
CA CYS A 51 13.79 1.24 0.60
C CYS A 51 13.58 2.26 1.74
N MET A 52 12.34 2.67 2.00
CA MET A 52 12.02 3.57 3.12
C MET A 52 12.20 2.90 4.47
N HIS A 53 11.81 1.62 4.63
CA HIS A 53 12.13 0.85 5.85
C HIS A 53 13.64 0.81 6.05
N THR A 54 14.40 0.42 5.03
CA THR A 54 15.85 0.34 5.08
C THR A 54 16.49 1.65 5.54
N LEU A 55 16.15 2.80 4.92
CA LEU A 55 16.71 4.09 5.36
C LEU A 55 16.26 4.47 6.78
N SER A 56 15.00 4.20 7.13
CA SER A 56 14.47 4.50 8.46
C SER A 56 15.17 3.69 9.55
N GLU A 57 15.31 2.37 9.35
CA GLU A 57 16.03 1.46 10.24
C GLU A 57 17.44 1.98 10.53
N HIS A 58 18.18 2.40 9.49
CA HIS A 58 19.52 2.93 9.67
C HIS A 58 19.55 4.20 10.52
N LEU A 59 18.67 5.16 10.23
CA LEU A 59 18.59 6.41 10.98
C LEU A 59 18.13 6.19 12.42
N ILE A 60 17.22 5.26 12.66
CA ILE A 60 16.79 4.88 14.02
C ILE A 60 17.95 4.20 14.77
N ASN A 61 18.70 3.30 14.12
CA ASN A 61 19.91 2.72 14.70
C ASN A 61 20.99 3.77 15.04
N MET A 62 21.09 4.85 14.25
CA MET A 62 21.96 5.99 14.58
C MET A 62 21.43 6.74 15.81
N ALA A 63 20.12 7.01 15.87
CA ALA A 63 19.49 7.65 17.02
C ALA A 63 19.67 6.85 18.31
N ILE A 64 19.52 5.52 18.28
CA ILE A 64 19.79 4.63 19.43
C ILE A 64 21.25 4.75 19.92
N LYS A 65 22.20 5.05 19.03
CA LYS A 65 23.61 5.29 19.37
C LYS A 65 23.90 6.73 19.82
N GLY A 66 22.87 7.57 19.96
CA GLY A 66 23.00 8.99 20.31
C GLY A 66 23.48 9.88 19.17
N LEU A 67 23.37 9.43 17.91
CA LEU A 67 23.78 10.20 16.73
C LEU A 67 22.57 10.87 16.07
N ASP A 68 22.68 12.18 15.84
CA ASP A 68 21.64 12.98 15.21
C ASP A 68 21.76 12.99 13.67
N GLU A 69 21.64 11.82 13.03
CA GLU A 69 21.60 11.73 11.56
C GLU A 69 20.18 11.91 11.01
N ARG A 70 20.09 12.49 9.80
CA ARG A 70 18.85 12.79 9.08
C ARG A 70 18.88 12.24 7.66
N ALA A 71 17.70 11.98 7.10
CA ALA A 71 17.58 11.47 5.73
C ALA A 71 18.11 12.46 4.68
N ASP A 72 18.19 13.75 5.00
CA ASP A 72 18.70 14.83 4.14
C ASP A 72 20.10 14.55 3.60
N LYS A 73 20.96 13.91 4.42
CA LYS A 73 22.33 13.51 4.05
C LYS A 73 22.36 12.53 2.87
N TYR A 74 21.28 11.78 2.68
CA TYR A 74 21.17 10.75 1.65
C TYR A 74 20.38 11.24 0.43
N LYS A 75 19.92 12.51 0.41
CA LYS A 75 19.18 13.09 -0.72
C LYS A 75 19.98 12.99 -2.02
N GLY A 76 19.32 12.50 -3.07
CA GLY A 76 19.93 12.33 -4.39
C GLY A 76 20.73 11.03 -4.56
N ALA A 77 20.96 10.27 -3.49
CA ALA A 77 21.44 8.89 -3.59
C ALA A 77 20.29 7.93 -3.89
N TYR A 78 20.64 6.72 -4.30
CA TYR A 78 19.72 5.62 -4.54
C TYR A 78 19.86 4.58 -3.42
N VAL A 79 18.75 4.00 -2.97
CA VAL A 79 18.74 2.89 -2.01
C VAL A 79 18.33 1.62 -2.75
N LEU A 80 19.04 0.52 -2.52
CA LEU A 80 18.67 -0.78 -3.07
C LEU A 80 17.55 -1.43 -2.24
N ASN A 81 16.67 -2.14 -2.93
CA ASN A 81 15.66 -3.01 -2.33
C ASN A 81 16.29 -4.32 -1.81
N GLU A 82 17.21 -4.22 -0.85
CA GLU A 82 17.85 -5.40 -0.23
C GLU A 82 17.01 -5.94 0.94
N GLY A 83 16.13 -5.12 1.54
CA GLY A 83 15.20 -5.50 2.59
C GLY A 83 15.82 -5.93 3.92
N LYS A 84 17.14 -6.20 3.97
CA LYS A 84 17.96 -6.50 5.16
C LYS A 84 19.44 -6.20 4.87
N GLY A 85 20.16 -5.73 5.89
CA GLY A 85 21.62 -5.56 5.83
C GLY A 85 22.09 -4.10 5.70
N PRO A 86 23.40 -3.86 5.58
CA PRO A 86 23.94 -2.50 5.57
C PRO A 86 23.44 -1.72 4.35
N ILE A 87 23.04 -0.47 4.57
CA ILE A 87 22.62 0.41 3.47
C ILE A 87 23.78 0.60 2.49
N LYS A 88 23.53 0.26 1.24
CA LYS A 88 24.34 0.70 0.11
C LYS A 88 23.62 1.86 -0.56
N ALA A 89 23.90 3.07 -0.08
CA ALA A 89 23.50 4.27 -0.77
C ALA A 89 24.32 4.35 -2.06
N LEU A 90 23.69 4.05 -3.18
CA LEU A 90 24.32 4.10 -4.49
C LEU A 90 24.26 5.53 -5.00
N VAL A 91 25.37 6.05 -5.51
CA VAL A 91 25.40 7.35 -6.17
C VAL A 91 24.93 7.30 -7.62
N LYS A 92 24.61 6.10 -8.14
CA LYS A 92 24.10 5.85 -9.50
C LYS A 92 22.97 4.83 -9.47
N PRO A 93 21.99 4.92 -10.38
CA PRO A 93 20.87 3.99 -10.43
C PRO A 93 21.33 2.58 -10.79
N GLU A 94 20.90 1.60 -10.00
CA GLU A 94 20.95 0.17 -10.31
C GLU A 94 19.53 -0.41 -10.43
N LYS A 95 19.39 -1.60 -11.03
CA LYS A 95 18.08 -2.26 -11.18
C LYS A 95 17.46 -2.50 -9.80
N GLY A 96 16.26 -1.95 -9.57
CA GLY A 96 15.55 -2.07 -8.29
C GLY A 96 15.97 -1.04 -7.23
N ALA A 97 16.81 -0.07 -7.59
CA ALA A 97 17.18 1.03 -6.72
C ALA A 97 16.13 2.16 -6.75
N VAL A 98 15.94 2.84 -5.63
CA VAL A 98 14.97 3.94 -5.46
C VAL A 98 15.73 5.22 -5.16
N LEU A 99 15.48 6.27 -5.95
CA LEU A 99 16.06 7.59 -5.72
C LEU A 99 15.48 8.22 -4.44
N ILE A 100 16.35 8.68 -3.55
CA ILE A 100 15.98 9.47 -2.39
C ILE A 100 15.68 10.90 -2.86
N THR A 101 14.39 11.19 -3.01
CA THR A 101 13.87 12.52 -3.36
C THR A 101 13.57 13.36 -2.12
N ASP A 102 13.21 14.62 -2.31
CA ASP A 102 12.74 15.50 -1.22
C ASP A 102 11.53 14.92 -0.47
N ASP A 103 10.58 14.34 -1.19
CA ASP A 103 9.42 13.69 -0.58
C ASP A 103 9.84 12.45 0.22
N PHE A 104 10.78 11.64 -0.31
CA PHE A 104 11.33 10.48 0.39
C PHE A 104 12.00 10.90 1.71
N VAL A 105 12.85 11.93 1.67
CA VAL A 105 13.51 12.50 2.86
C VAL A 105 12.46 12.97 3.86
N SER A 106 11.48 13.75 3.43
CA SER A 106 10.42 14.27 4.30
C SER A 106 9.67 13.15 5.01
N GLN A 107 9.27 12.10 4.28
CA GLN A 107 8.53 11.00 4.85
C GLN A 107 9.36 10.14 5.81
N VAL A 108 10.63 9.86 5.49
CA VAL A 108 11.52 9.11 6.39
C VAL A 108 11.76 9.91 7.67
N ASN A 109 12.08 11.20 7.54
CA ASN A 109 12.31 12.08 8.68
C ASN A 109 11.09 12.13 9.61
N LYS A 110 9.86 12.20 9.10
CA LYS A 110 8.63 12.14 9.94
C LYS A 110 8.57 10.88 10.81
N TYR A 111 8.95 9.73 10.26
CA TYR A 111 8.94 8.48 11.03
C TYR A 111 10.06 8.46 12.08
N VAL A 112 11.28 8.85 11.69
CA VAL A 112 12.41 8.97 12.62
C VAL A 112 12.10 9.95 13.76
N ASP A 113 11.47 11.08 13.45
CA ASP A 113 11.04 12.09 14.43
C ASP A 113 10.01 11.55 15.42
N TYR A 114 9.10 10.70 14.95
CA TYR A 114 8.15 10.01 15.82
C TYR A 114 8.84 8.99 16.73
N CYS A 115 9.82 8.24 16.21
CA CYS A 115 10.52 7.21 16.99
C CYS A 115 11.46 7.80 18.05
N ARG A 116 12.11 8.93 17.79
CA ARG A 116 13.10 9.54 18.70
C ARG A 116 12.65 9.71 20.15
N PRO A 117 11.51 10.37 20.47
CA PRO A 117 11.08 10.52 21.85
C PRO A 117 10.77 9.17 22.52
N ILE A 118 10.38 8.14 21.76
CA ILE A 118 10.22 6.77 22.28
C ILE A 118 11.59 6.18 22.61
N ILE A 119 12.57 6.34 21.71
CA ILE A 119 13.93 5.84 21.89
C ILE A 119 14.59 6.46 23.13
N ASP A 120 14.45 7.78 23.30
CA ASP A 120 15.07 8.53 24.38
C ASP A 120 14.49 8.15 25.77
N ALA A 121 13.23 7.71 25.81
CA ALA A 121 12.51 7.43 27.05
C ALA A 121 12.44 5.93 27.41
N ALA A 122 12.73 5.03 26.48
CA ALA A 122 12.58 3.59 26.69
C ALA A 122 13.77 2.97 27.46
N GLU A 123 13.48 1.95 28.26
CA GLU A 123 14.51 1.11 28.91
C GLU A 123 15.14 0.11 27.94
N LEU A 124 14.36 -0.31 26.94
CA LEU A 124 14.80 -1.20 25.86
C LEU A 124 14.27 -0.66 24.54
N VAL A 125 15.12 -0.68 23.51
CA VAL A 125 14.72 -0.41 22.12
C VAL A 125 15.35 -1.46 21.21
N GLU A 126 14.54 -2.04 20.33
CA GLU A 126 14.98 -2.87 19.21
C GLU A 126 14.33 -2.37 17.92
N VAL A 127 15.06 -2.51 16.81
CA VAL A 127 14.56 -2.24 15.46
C VAL A 127 14.72 -3.46 14.59
N GLU A 128 13.81 -3.62 13.63
CA GLU A 128 13.71 -4.82 12.78
C GLU A 128 13.73 -6.12 13.63
N SER A 129 13.02 -6.10 14.76
CA SER A 129 13.03 -7.19 15.73
C SER A 129 12.30 -8.41 15.16
N ARG A 130 13.00 -9.56 15.19
CA ARG A 130 12.49 -10.83 14.67
C ARG A 130 11.47 -11.41 15.64
N VAL A 131 10.20 -11.42 15.24
CA VAL A 131 9.14 -12.01 16.04
C VAL A 131 8.93 -13.47 15.69
N ASN A 132 9.18 -14.38 16.63
CA ASN A 132 8.85 -15.80 16.49
C ASN A 132 7.38 -16.06 16.88
N LEU A 133 6.61 -16.65 15.96
CA LEU A 133 5.19 -16.93 16.13
C LEU A 133 4.85 -18.40 16.04
N THR A 134 5.82 -19.27 15.76
CA THR A 134 5.63 -20.72 15.61
C THR A 134 4.80 -21.24 16.79
N ARG A 135 5.30 -21.12 18.02
CA ARG A 135 4.62 -21.63 19.22
C ARG A 135 3.37 -20.84 19.64
N VAL A 136 3.12 -19.67 19.04
CA VAL A 136 1.87 -18.92 19.23
C VAL A 136 0.78 -19.52 18.35
N LEU A 137 1.12 -19.85 17.10
CA LEU A 137 0.14 -20.22 16.08
C LEU A 137 -0.02 -21.72 15.90
N HIS A 138 0.98 -22.53 16.20
CA HIS A 138 0.92 -23.99 16.05
C HIS A 138 2.03 -24.71 16.84
N PRO A 139 1.92 -26.02 17.13
CA PRO A 139 2.90 -26.75 17.95
C PRO A 139 4.21 -27.12 17.22
N GLY A 140 4.54 -26.49 16.09
CA GLY A 140 5.62 -26.94 15.19
C GLY A 140 5.17 -28.10 14.29
N VAL A 141 4.16 -27.85 13.44
CA VAL A 141 3.57 -28.87 12.58
C VAL A 141 4.55 -29.19 11.47
N MET A 142 4.71 -30.46 11.12
CA MET A 142 5.50 -30.89 9.97
C MET A 142 4.72 -30.60 8.69
N VAL A 143 5.36 -29.95 7.72
CA VAL A 143 4.79 -29.64 6.41
C VAL A 143 5.71 -30.16 5.33
N GLN A 144 5.14 -30.53 4.19
CA GLN A 144 5.91 -30.90 3.01
C GLN A 144 6.89 -29.79 2.65
N ASP A 145 8.08 -30.20 2.28
CA ASP A 145 9.15 -29.33 1.84
C ASP A 145 9.08 -29.14 0.33
N TYR A 146 9.42 -27.93 -0.10
CA TYR A 146 9.32 -27.51 -1.49
C TYR A 146 10.61 -26.81 -1.88
N ASP A 147 11.05 -27.02 -3.12
CA ASP A 147 12.16 -26.28 -3.70
C ASP A 147 11.77 -24.82 -4.04
N GLU A 148 12.72 -24.07 -4.59
CA GLU A 148 12.52 -22.66 -4.96
C GLU A 148 11.47 -22.49 -6.07
N ASP A 149 11.22 -23.52 -6.88
CA ASP A 149 10.25 -23.54 -7.97
C ASP A 149 8.86 -24.09 -7.54
N GLY A 150 8.72 -24.49 -6.28
CA GLY A 150 7.47 -25.00 -5.71
C GLY A 150 7.23 -26.48 -5.97
N HIS A 151 8.25 -27.26 -6.30
CA HIS A 151 8.16 -28.72 -6.41
C HIS A 151 8.42 -29.40 -5.08
N ILE A 152 7.68 -30.47 -4.79
CA ILE A 152 7.87 -31.27 -3.56
C ILE A 152 9.28 -31.86 -3.57
N LEU A 153 10.00 -31.65 -2.48
CA LEU A 153 11.27 -32.33 -2.22
C LEU A 153 10.99 -33.73 -1.71
N TYR A 154 11.76 -34.70 -2.18
CA TYR A 154 11.68 -36.11 -1.76
C TYR A 154 12.94 -36.48 -0.97
N ASP A 155 12.79 -37.34 0.03
CA ASP A 155 13.91 -37.89 0.79
C ASP A 155 14.64 -39.02 0.04
N GLU A 156 15.65 -39.61 0.67
CA GLU A 156 16.44 -40.71 0.09
C GLU A 156 15.63 -41.99 -0.20
N ASN A 157 14.45 -42.13 0.40
CA ASN A 157 13.54 -43.26 0.22
C ASN A 157 12.48 -43.00 -0.87
N GLY A 158 12.40 -41.77 -1.39
CA GLY A 158 11.39 -41.35 -2.36
C GLY A 158 10.06 -40.93 -1.73
N ASP A 159 10.03 -40.71 -0.42
CA ASP A 159 8.88 -40.16 0.30
C ASP A 159 8.95 -38.62 0.32
N PRO A 160 7.81 -37.89 0.34
CA PRO A 160 7.84 -36.44 0.47
C PRO A 160 8.60 -35.99 1.73
N HIS A 161 9.66 -35.21 1.54
CA HIS A 161 10.42 -34.64 2.64
C HIS A 161 9.53 -33.68 3.43
N GLU A 162 9.54 -33.80 4.75
CA GLU A 162 8.80 -32.92 5.66
C GLU A 162 9.74 -32.10 6.53
N LYS A 163 9.41 -30.83 6.74
CA LYS A 163 10.14 -29.94 7.65
C LYS A 163 9.22 -29.30 8.69
N PRO A 164 9.73 -28.94 9.88
CA PRO A 164 8.95 -28.18 10.85
C PRO A 164 8.56 -26.81 10.26
N LEU A 165 7.26 -26.50 10.25
CA LEU A 165 6.78 -25.18 9.85
C LEU A 165 7.34 -24.11 10.80
N GLN A 166 7.98 -23.10 10.22
CA GLN A 166 8.48 -21.94 10.95
C GLN A 166 7.60 -20.75 10.62
N THR A 167 7.05 -20.11 11.64
CA THR A 167 6.25 -18.90 11.49
C THR A 167 6.91 -17.74 12.22
N PHE A 168 7.16 -16.66 11.49
CA PHE A 168 7.85 -15.49 11.98
C PHE A 168 7.41 -14.23 11.24
N GLY A 169 7.74 -13.07 11.80
CA GLY A 169 7.73 -11.81 11.09
C GLY A 169 8.75 -10.85 11.67
N THR A 170 8.67 -9.59 11.28
CA THR A 170 9.59 -8.54 11.73
C THR A 170 8.78 -7.31 12.12
N ALA A 171 8.98 -6.82 13.34
CA ALA A 171 8.44 -5.54 13.81
C ALA A 171 9.50 -4.46 13.59
N ASP A 172 9.10 -3.30 13.07
CA ASP A 172 10.06 -2.26 12.67
C ASP A 172 10.62 -1.52 13.89
N LEU A 173 9.80 -1.32 14.93
CA LEU A 173 10.19 -0.74 16.21
C LEU A 173 9.60 -1.56 17.37
N VAL A 174 10.42 -1.86 18.37
CA VAL A 174 9.98 -2.43 19.65
C VAL A 174 10.61 -1.62 20.76
N ALA A 175 9.82 -1.19 21.73
CA ALA A 175 10.33 -0.49 22.90
C ALA A 175 9.63 -0.95 24.18
N VAL A 176 10.37 -1.02 25.29
CA VAL A 176 9.80 -1.21 26.63
C VAL A 176 10.03 0.06 27.42
N MET A 177 8.95 0.65 27.90
CA MET A 177 8.96 1.89 28.67
C MET A 177 9.13 1.62 30.18
N PRO A 178 9.66 2.57 30.96
CA PRO A 178 9.86 2.41 32.41
C PRO A 178 8.58 2.13 33.21
N ASP A 179 7.41 2.49 32.68
CA ASP A 179 6.10 2.27 33.30
C ASP A 179 5.49 0.89 32.96
N GLY A 180 6.23 0.04 32.25
CA GLY A 180 5.77 -1.30 31.85
C GLY A 180 4.95 -1.33 30.56
N MET A 181 4.92 -0.25 29.77
CA MET A 181 4.33 -0.25 28.43
C MET A 181 5.26 -0.90 27.40
N LEU A 182 4.78 -1.95 26.72
CA LEU A 182 5.43 -2.50 25.51
C LEU A 182 4.89 -1.80 24.26
N ILE A 183 5.73 -1.06 23.54
CA ILE A 183 5.39 -0.42 22.28
C ILE A 183 5.86 -1.31 21.12
N VAL A 184 4.96 -1.59 20.18
CA VAL A 184 5.23 -2.38 18.97
C VAL A 184 4.80 -1.57 17.75
N GLY A 185 5.77 -1.15 16.95
CA GLY A 185 5.58 -0.28 15.79
C GLY A 185 5.85 -0.96 14.45
N ASP A 186 5.07 -0.55 13.44
CA ASP A 186 5.23 -0.95 12.04
C ASP A 186 5.05 0.28 11.13
N LEU A 187 6.01 0.49 10.23
CA LEU A 187 6.00 1.50 9.20
C LEU A 187 5.19 0.98 8.01
N LYS A 188 4.22 1.78 7.55
CA LYS A 188 3.42 1.48 6.37
C LYS A 188 3.53 2.62 5.36
N THR A 189 4.00 2.33 4.16
CA THR A 189 4.21 3.34 3.12
C THR A 189 3.09 3.41 2.08
N GLY A 190 2.09 2.53 2.20
CA GLY A 190 0.89 2.55 1.36
C GLY A 190 0.01 3.78 1.62
N ARG A 191 -0.76 4.19 0.60
CA ARG A 191 -1.67 5.34 0.66
C ARG A 191 -3.02 5.04 1.31
N HIS A 192 -3.42 3.77 1.36
CA HIS A 192 -4.63 3.38 2.08
C HIS A 192 -4.35 3.39 3.57
N LYS A 193 -5.17 4.14 4.33
CA LYS A 193 -5.02 4.19 5.79
C LYS A 193 -5.20 2.79 6.38
N VAL A 194 -4.30 2.42 7.27
CA VAL A 194 -4.26 1.18 8.05
C VAL A 194 -4.33 1.59 9.51
N LEU A 195 -5.39 1.20 10.19
CA LEU A 195 -5.59 1.51 11.60
C LEU A 195 -4.81 0.55 12.49
N ALA A 196 -4.27 1.06 13.59
CA ALA A 196 -3.63 0.27 14.64
C ALA A 196 -4.66 -0.48 15.50
N LYS A 197 -5.85 0.11 15.69
CA LYS A 197 -6.93 -0.48 16.48
C LYS A 197 -7.28 -1.88 16.00
N GLU A 198 -7.09 -2.86 16.89
CA GLU A 198 -7.35 -4.28 16.66
C GLU A 198 -6.68 -4.85 15.40
N ASN A 199 -5.56 -4.26 14.99
CA ASN A 199 -4.83 -4.68 13.80
C ASN A 199 -4.19 -6.06 14.03
N LYS A 200 -4.64 -7.05 13.25
CA LYS A 200 -4.24 -8.45 13.47
C LYS A 200 -2.76 -8.71 13.23
N GLN A 201 -2.10 -7.96 12.33
CA GLN A 201 -0.66 -8.05 12.14
C GLN A 201 0.06 -7.59 13.42
N MET A 202 -0.30 -6.40 13.92
CA MET A 202 0.33 -5.81 15.10
C MET A 202 0.08 -6.63 16.35
N MET A 203 -1.14 -7.15 16.53
CA MET A 203 -1.48 -8.03 17.67
C MET A 203 -0.66 -9.33 17.64
N LEU A 204 -0.39 -9.90 16.45
CA LEU A 204 0.50 -11.07 16.32
C LEU A 204 1.93 -10.71 16.72
N TYR A 205 2.46 -9.57 16.25
CA TYR A 205 3.79 -9.12 16.66
C TYR A 205 3.90 -8.95 18.18
N ALA A 206 2.96 -8.23 18.78
CA ALA A 206 2.89 -8.05 20.21
C ALA A 206 2.82 -9.37 20.98
N LEU A 207 1.99 -10.33 20.54
CA LEU A 207 1.90 -11.66 21.14
C LEU A 207 3.24 -12.40 21.16
N GLY A 208 3.97 -12.38 20.04
CA GLY A 208 5.27 -13.05 19.96
C GLY A 208 6.30 -12.40 20.87
N LEU A 209 6.35 -11.06 20.90
CA LEU A 209 7.27 -10.27 21.72
C LEU A 209 6.94 -10.40 23.22
N LEU A 210 5.66 -10.41 23.60
CA LEU A 210 5.21 -10.60 24.98
C LEU A 210 5.76 -11.89 25.60
N ARG A 211 5.83 -13.00 24.84
CA ARG A 211 6.39 -14.27 25.36
C ARG A 211 7.86 -14.17 25.72
N VAL A 212 8.57 -13.21 25.15
CA VAL A 212 9.97 -12.93 25.45
C VAL A 212 10.03 -11.95 26.62
N TYR A 213 9.45 -10.75 26.47
CA TYR A 213 9.68 -9.64 27.38
C TYR A 213 8.90 -9.70 28.68
N LYS A 214 7.74 -10.38 28.76
CA LYS A 214 7.02 -10.60 30.04
C LYS A 214 7.88 -11.35 31.08
N ARG A 215 8.93 -12.06 30.65
CA ARG A 215 9.87 -12.76 31.55
C ARG A 215 11.00 -11.86 32.04
N LEU A 216 11.20 -10.71 31.39
CA LEU A 216 12.32 -9.78 31.63
C LEU A 216 11.83 -8.46 32.25
N TYR A 217 10.60 -8.06 31.94
CA TYR A 217 9.99 -6.79 32.33
C TYR A 217 8.57 -7.04 32.85
N ASP A 218 8.10 -6.18 33.76
CA ASP A 218 6.72 -6.18 34.24
C ASP A 218 5.80 -5.45 33.25
N ILE A 219 5.49 -6.15 32.14
CA ILE A 219 4.66 -5.59 31.07
C ILE A 219 3.20 -5.56 31.50
N THR A 220 2.66 -4.36 31.73
CA THR A 220 1.28 -4.12 32.18
C THR A 220 0.36 -3.66 31.04
N ALA A 221 0.92 -3.05 30.01
CA ALA A 221 0.17 -2.52 28.87
C ALA A 221 0.94 -2.73 27.56
N VAL A 222 0.21 -2.73 26.43
CA VAL A 222 0.80 -2.83 25.10
C VAL A 222 0.22 -1.75 24.19
N ARG A 223 1.10 -0.98 23.55
CA ARG A 223 0.75 -0.01 22.51
C ARG A 223 1.12 -0.54 21.15
N LEU A 224 0.14 -0.66 20.27
CA LEU A 224 0.34 -0.97 18.86
C LEU A 224 0.41 0.34 18.08
N VAL A 225 1.45 0.50 17.28
CA VAL A 225 1.66 1.69 16.46
C VAL A 225 1.73 1.30 15.00
N ILE A 226 0.96 1.99 14.18
CA ILE A 226 1.15 1.99 12.73
C ILE A 226 1.53 3.41 12.31
N PHE A 227 2.74 3.57 11.79
CA PHE A 227 3.17 4.86 11.27
C PHE A 227 3.01 4.89 9.76
N GLN A 228 2.15 5.78 9.25
CA GLN A 228 1.94 5.96 7.82
C GLN A 228 2.27 7.38 7.37
N PRO A 229 3.48 7.65 6.87
CA PRO A 229 3.89 9.00 6.49
C PRO A 229 2.99 9.61 5.40
N TYR A 230 2.51 8.78 4.47
CA TYR A 230 1.60 9.19 3.39
C TYR A 230 0.11 9.18 3.75
N ALA A 231 -0.27 8.75 4.97
CA ALA A 231 -1.68 8.61 5.37
C ALA A 231 -1.97 9.15 6.78
N GLY A 232 -1.28 10.23 7.17
CA GLY A 232 -1.60 10.99 8.39
C GLY A 232 -0.65 10.78 9.57
N GLY A 233 0.44 10.03 9.42
CA GLY A 233 1.43 9.79 10.47
C GLY A 233 1.05 8.61 11.36
N ALA A 234 1.23 8.75 12.67
CA ALA A 234 0.99 7.69 13.64
C ALA A 234 -0.51 7.46 13.89
N ASP A 235 -0.90 6.18 13.90
CA ASP A 235 -2.15 5.68 14.46
C ASP A 235 -1.77 4.72 15.59
N GLU A 236 -2.31 4.94 16.78
CA GLU A 236 -1.93 4.22 18.00
C GLU A 236 -3.14 3.53 18.61
N TRP A 237 -2.92 2.35 19.20
CA TRP A 237 -3.95 1.66 19.96
C TRP A 237 -3.37 0.91 21.15
N ASP A 238 -3.90 1.22 22.32
CA ASP A 238 -3.52 0.57 23.57
C ASP A 238 -4.42 -0.63 23.85
N THR A 239 -3.80 -1.70 24.34
CA THR A 239 -4.45 -2.94 24.73
C THR A 239 -3.70 -3.60 25.88
N THR A 240 -4.21 -4.73 26.39
CA THR A 240 -3.60 -5.46 27.51
C THR A 240 -3.00 -6.79 27.07
N PRO A 241 -2.02 -7.33 27.81
CA PRO A 241 -1.52 -8.70 27.58
C PRO A 241 -2.63 -9.75 27.55
N GLU A 242 -3.65 -9.64 28.39
CA GLU A 242 -4.77 -10.61 28.48
C GLU A 242 -5.62 -10.59 27.20
N ALA A 243 -5.94 -9.39 26.68
CA ALA A 243 -6.68 -9.25 25.43
C ALA A 243 -5.89 -9.86 24.25
N LEU A 244 -4.56 -9.69 24.25
CA LEU A 244 -3.67 -10.30 23.27
C LEU A 244 -3.64 -11.83 23.41
N GLU A 245 -3.55 -12.38 24.62
CA GLU A 245 -3.61 -13.83 24.85
C GLU A 245 -4.93 -14.45 24.35
N GLN A 246 -6.06 -13.77 24.55
CA GLN A 246 -7.36 -14.20 23.99
C GLN A 246 -7.35 -14.22 22.46
N PHE A 247 -6.82 -13.16 21.84
CA PHE A 247 -6.62 -13.13 20.39
C PHE A 247 -5.68 -14.25 19.92
N GLY A 248 -4.65 -14.58 20.69
CA GLY A 248 -3.73 -15.69 20.41
C GLY A 248 -4.45 -17.03 20.27
N LYS A 249 -5.40 -17.33 21.17
CA LYS A 249 -6.23 -18.56 21.08
C LYS A 249 -7.05 -18.60 19.79
N PHE A 250 -7.66 -17.48 19.43
CA PHE A 250 -8.39 -17.34 18.17
C PHE A 250 -7.46 -17.55 16.96
N ALA A 251 -6.31 -16.86 16.94
CA ALA A 251 -5.35 -16.91 15.84
C ALA A 251 -4.76 -18.32 15.65
N GLN A 252 -4.44 -19.03 16.73
CA GLN A 252 -3.99 -20.41 16.71
C GLN A 252 -5.03 -21.33 16.04
N GLY A 253 -6.31 -21.24 16.44
CA GLY A 253 -7.37 -22.04 15.84
C GLY A 253 -7.57 -21.77 14.35
N ARG A 254 -7.34 -20.53 13.90
CA ARG A 254 -7.38 -20.17 12.47
C ARG A 254 -6.15 -20.65 11.70
N ALA A 255 -4.96 -20.50 12.29
CA ALA A 255 -3.71 -20.97 11.73
C ALA A 255 -3.73 -22.48 11.47
N LEU A 256 -4.18 -23.28 12.44
CA LEU A 256 -4.29 -24.74 12.27
C LEU A 256 -5.23 -25.14 11.13
N LYS A 257 -6.37 -24.45 10.99
CA LYS A 257 -7.30 -24.67 9.86
C LYS A 257 -6.68 -24.30 8.52
N ALA A 258 -5.93 -23.20 8.47
CA ALA A 258 -5.25 -22.76 7.27
C ALA A 258 -4.11 -23.71 6.87
N ILE A 259 -3.36 -24.26 7.85
CA ILE A 259 -2.33 -25.29 7.63
C ILE A 259 -2.97 -26.56 7.08
N ASP A 260 -4.05 -27.06 7.70
CA ASP A 260 -4.77 -28.24 7.21
C ASP A 260 -5.27 -28.06 5.77
N ALA A 261 -5.88 -26.90 5.46
CA ALA A 261 -6.31 -26.58 4.10
C ALA A 261 -5.14 -26.50 3.10
N PHE A 262 -3.99 -25.97 3.53
CA PHE A 262 -2.77 -25.93 2.73
C PHE A 262 -2.25 -27.35 2.42
N GLN A 263 -2.14 -28.22 3.43
CA GLN A 263 -1.65 -29.59 3.29
C GLN A 263 -2.55 -30.45 2.41
N ARG A 264 -3.88 -30.27 2.48
CA ARG A 264 -4.83 -30.94 1.58
C ARG A 264 -4.69 -30.52 0.12
N GLY A 265 -4.05 -29.37 -0.13
CA GLY A 265 -3.85 -28.80 -1.46
C GLY A 265 -5.14 -28.33 -2.13
N LYS A 266 -5.01 -27.66 -3.29
CA LYS A 266 -6.15 -27.04 -4.01
C LYS A 266 -7.29 -28.02 -4.31
N LYS A 267 -6.96 -29.27 -4.65
CA LYS A 267 -7.96 -30.32 -4.96
C LYS A 267 -8.70 -30.83 -3.73
N GLY A 268 -8.08 -30.73 -2.55
CA GLY A 268 -8.67 -31.19 -1.29
C GLY A 268 -9.48 -30.11 -0.56
N LEU A 269 -9.58 -28.89 -1.09
CA LEU A 269 -10.33 -27.78 -0.48
C LEU A 269 -11.84 -28.05 -0.48
N LYS A 270 -12.49 -27.73 0.63
CA LYS A 270 -13.94 -27.87 0.86
C LYS A 270 -14.61 -26.50 0.82
N PRO A 271 -15.92 -26.40 0.53
CA PRO A 271 -16.65 -25.14 0.57
C PRO A 271 -16.48 -24.36 1.88
N ALA A 272 -16.40 -25.07 3.03
CA ALA A 272 -16.22 -24.46 4.35
C ALA A 272 -14.84 -23.80 4.59
N ASP A 273 -13.83 -24.12 3.76
CA ASP A 273 -12.51 -23.50 3.83
C ASP A 273 -12.50 -22.09 3.22
N PHE A 274 -13.48 -21.80 2.35
CA PHE A 274 -13.64 -20.50 1.70
C PHE A 274 -14.51 -19.58 2.55
N ARG A 275 -13.97 -18.39 2.84
CA ARG A 275 -14.70 -17.31 3.50
C ARG A 275 -14.40 -16.01 2.76
N PRO A 276 -15.05 -15.77 1.61
CA PRO A 276 -14.91 -14.51 0.89
C PRO A 276 -15.34 -13.33 1.75
N GLY A 277 -14.76 -12.16 1.51
CA GLY A 277 -15.12 -10.93 2.20
C GLY A 277 -14.14 -9.80 1.88
N ASN A 278 -14.57 -8.57 2.15
CA ASN A 278 -13.94 -7.36 1.63
C ASN A 278 -12.45 -7.27 1.97
N VAL A 279 -12.08 -7.49 3.23
CA VAL A 279 -10.69 -7.31 3.69
C VAL A 279 -9.78 -8.41 3.14
N GLN A 280 -10.14 -9.67 3.31
CA GLN A 280 -9.30 -10.81 2.91
C GLN A 280 -9.21 -10.97 1.39
N CYS A 281 -10.29 -10.69 0.66
CA CYS A 281 -10.30 -10.82 -0.80
C CYS A 281 -9.57 -9.67 -1.49
N GLN A 282 -9.56 -8.46 -0.92
CA GLN A 282 -8.82 -7.32 -1.48
C GLN A 282 -7.33 -7.63 -1.67
N TRP A 283 -6.73 -8.39 -0.73
CA TRP A 283 -5.30 -8.72 -0.74
C TRP A 283 -4.99 -10.13 -1.24
N CYS A 284 -6.00 -10.89 -1.66
CA CYS A 284 -5.85 -12.27 -2.12
C CYS A 284 -5.52 -12.30 -3.62
N ARG A 285 -4.36 -12.86 -3.97
CA ARG A 285 -3.91 -13.00 -5.37
C ARG A 285 -4.78 -13.94 -6.19
N PHE A 286 -5.53 -14.83 -5.54
CA PHE A 286 -6.49 -15.73 -6.18
C PHE A 286 -7.89 -15.13 -6.36
N SER A 287 -8.14 -13.92 -5.85
CA SER A 287 -9.50 -13.39 -5.72
C SER A 287 -10.28 -13.28 -7.04
N GLU A 288 -9.61 -12.97 -8.16
CA GLU A 288 -10.23 -12.86 -9.49
C GLU A 288 -10.74 -14.20 -10.04
N LYS A 289 -10.06 -15.30 -9.68
CA LYS A 289 -10.36 -16.68 -10.10
C LYS A 289 -11.24 -17.42 -9.08
N CYS A 290 -11.59 -16.77 -7.97
CA CYS A 290 -12.28 -17.41 -6.86
C CYS A 290 -13.79 -17.54 -7.11
N ASN A 291 -14.24 -18.76 -7.41
CA ASN A 291 -15.67 -19.07 -7.59
C ASN A 291 -16.50 -18.80 -6.32
N ALA A 292 -15.93 -19.04 -5.12
CA ALA A 292 -16.62 -18.75 -3.87
C ALA A 292 -16.90 -17.24 -3.72
N LYS A 293 -15.95 -16.38 -4.10
CA LYS A 293 -16.15 -14.92 -4.10
C LYS A 293 -17.25 -14.50 -5.07
N ARG A 294 -17.25 -15.02 -6.32
CA ARG A 294 -18.29 -14.73 -7.31
C ARG A 294 -19.69 -15.13 -6.82
N LYS A 295 -19.81 -16.30 -6.18
CA LYS A 295 -21.10 -16.79 -5.64
C LYS A 295 -21.66 -15.87 -4.55
N VAL A 296 -20.81 -15.36 -3.66
CA VAL A 296 -21.25 -14.41 -2.62
C VAL A 296 -21.72 -13.10 -3.26
N ALA A 297 -20.92 -12.53 -4.17
CA ALA A 297 -21.28 -11.29 -4.87
C ALA A 297 -22.57 -11.43 -5.70
N SER A 298 -22.79 -12.58 -6.34
CA SER A 298 -24.01 -12.81 -7.14
C SER A 298 -25.25 -12.92 -6.26
N ARG A 299 -25.15 -13.59 -5.10
CA ARG A 299 -26.25 -13.71 -4.14
C ARG A 299 -26.66 -12.38 -3.51
N GLU A 300 -25.68 -11.53 -3.21
CA GLU A 300 -25.95 -10.17 -2.69
C GLU A 300 -26.71 -9.33 -3.74
N VAL A 301 -26.34 -9.45 -5.02
CA VAL A 301 -27.06 -8.81 -6.13
C VAL A 301 -28.46 -9.41 -6.33
N GLU A 302 -28.61 -10.74 -6.23
CA GLU A 302 -29.91 -11.41 -6.35
C GLU A 302 -30.87 -11.03 -5.20
N SER A 303 -30.40 -10.96 -3.95
CA SER A 303 -31.23 -10.51 -2.82
C SER A 303 -31.70 -9.06 -2.97
N ASP A 304 -30.87 -8.19 -3.56
CA ASP A 304 -31.24 -6.80 -3.85
C ASP A 304 -32.29 -6.70 -4.98
N LEU A 305 -32.43 -7.73 -5.82
CA LEU A 305 -33.42 -7.80 -6.90
C LEU A 305 -34.73 -8.47 -6.46
N GLU A 306 -34.68 -9.39 -5.48
CA GLU A 306 -35.86 -10.12 -4.97
C GLU A 306 -36.72 -9.26 -4.03
N ASP A 307 -36.12 -8.30 -3.28
CA ASP A 307 -36.84 -7.42 -2.36
C ASP A 307 -37.77 -6.40 -3.08
N ASP A 308 -37.43 -5.98 -4.30
CA ASP A 308 -38.23 -5.01 -5.09
C ASP A 308 -39.44 -5.66 -5.80
N THR A 309 -39.45 -6.99 -5.98
CA THR A 309 -40.52 -7.68 -6.73
C THR A 309 -41.63 -8.23 -5.84
N GLN A 310 -41.32 -8.71 -4.63
CA GLN A 310 -42.32 -9.29 -3.73
C GLN A 310 -43.26 -8.25 -3.10
N GLN A 311 -42.76 -7.05 -2.79
CA GLN A 311 -43.57 -6.01 -2.16
C GLN A 311 -44.66 -5.45 -3.10
N SER A 312 -44.38 -5.39 -4.41
CA SER A 312 -45.36 -4.95 -5.42
C SER A 312 -46.47 -5.98 -5.72
N ALA A 313 -46.15 -7.27 -5.61
CA ALA A 313 -47.09 -8.35 -5.89
C ALA A 313 -48.11 -8.55 -4.75
N GLU A 314 -47.70 -8.39 -3.48
CA GLU A 314 -48.59 -8.49 -2.32
C GLU A 314 -49.58 -7.31 -2.23
N GLU A 315 -49.16 -6.10 -2.59
CA GLU A 315 -50.04 -4.93 -2.64
C GLU A 315 -51.06 -5.03 -3.77
N ALA A 316 -50.65 -5.53 -4.94
CA ALA A 316 -51.55 -5.82 -6.06
C ALA A 316 -52.57 -6.93 -5.71
N LEU A 317 -52.13 -8.00 -5.05
CA LEU A 317 -53.02 -9.08 -4.59
C LEU A 317 -54.03 -8.59 -3.55
N LYS A 318 -53.63 -7.74 -2.60
CA LYS A 318 -54.56 -7.12 -1.63
C LYS A 318 -55.58 -6.20 -2.29
N ALA A 319 -55.18 -5.44 -3.31
CA ALA A 319 -56.08 -4.58 -4.08
C ALA A 319 -57.09 -5.39 -4.91
N ILE A 320 -56.63 -6.47 -5.56
CA ILE A 320 -57.49 -7.41 -6.30
C ILE A 320 -58.48 -8.09 -5.34
N HIS A 321 -58.01 -8.57 -4.19
CA HIS A 321 -58.86 -9.24 -3.20
C HIS A 321 -59.90 -8.31 -2.57
N LYS A 322 -59.62 -7.00 -2.49
CA LYS A 322 -60.58 -5.98 -2.04
C LYS A 322 -61.60 -5.65 -3.13
N PHE A 323 -61.19 -5.53 -4.39
CA PHE A 323 -62.09 -5.27 -5.53
C PHE A 323 -63.05 -6.43 -5.80
N CYS A 324 -62.59 -7.68 -5.69
CA CYS A 324 -63.39 -8.88 -5.94
C CYS A 324 -64.43 -9.19 -4.86
N ASN A 325 -64.36 -8.59 -3.66
CA ASN A 325 -65.30 -8.86 -2.56
C ASN A 325 -66.50 -7.91 -2.52
N ASP A 326 -66.51 -6.83 -3.32
CA ASP A 326 -67.60 -5.83 -3.34
C ASP A 326 -68.58 -6.00 -4.53
N ALA A 327 -68.43 -7.04 -5.36
CA ALA A 327 -69.32 -7.33 -6.49
C ALA A 327 -69.79 -8.79 -6.50
N ASP A 328 -71.10 -8.98 -6.43
CA ASP A 328 -71.81 -10.26 -6.42
C ASP A 328 -71.82 -10.93 -7.82
N TYR A 329 -70.64 -11.29 -8.32
CA TYR A 329 -70.44 -12.00 -9.60
C TYR A 329 -69.38 -13.09 -9.46
N MET A 330 -69.77 -14.23 -8.89
CA MET A 330 -69.06 -15.50 -9.10
C MET A 330 -69.64 -16.16 -10.36
N ASP A 331 -68.80 -16.34 -11.40
CA ASP A 331 -68.87 -17.42 -12.43
C ASP A 331 -68.36 -17.07 -13.85
N VAL A 332 -67.43 -16.10 -14.06
CA VAL A 332 -66.90 -15.88 -15.44
C VAL A 332 -65.43 -15.42 -15.55
N TRP A 333 -64.40 -16.01 -14.93
CA TRP A 333 -63.01 -15.57 -15.26
C TRP A 333 -61.88 -16.62 -15.12
N ASP A 334 -62.00 -17.80 -15.73
CA ASP A 334 -60.87 -18.76 -15.79
C ASP A 334 -59.78 -18.40 -16.83
N ASP A 335 -60.04 -17.45 -17.73
CA ASP A 335 -59.15 -17.16 -18.89
C ASP A 335 -58.61 -15.71 -18.94
N VAL A 336 -58.60 -14.97 -17.83
CA VAL A 336 -58.18 -13.55 -17.86
C VAL A 336 -57.01 -13.26 -16.94
N SER A 337 -55.96 -12.71 -17.55
CA SER A 337 -54.71 -12.41 -16.87
C SER A 337 -54.91 -11.25 -15.86
N PRO A 338 -54.19 -11.26 -14.73
CA PRO A 338 -54.25 -10.16 -13.76
C PRO A 338 -54.00 -8.77 -14.35
N ALA A 339 -53.27 -8.69 -15.46
CA ALA A 339 -52.99 -7.43 -16.17
C ALA A 339 -54.20 -6.85 -16.92
N ASP A 340 -55.15 -7.68 -17.33
CA ASP A 340 -56.36 -7.25 -18.05
C ASP A 340 -57.45 -6.77 -17.09
N ILE A 341 -57.52 -7.35 -15.88
CA ILE A 341 -58.41 -6.92 -14.79
C ILE A 341 -58.06 -5.50 -14.33
N LEU A 342 -56.76 -5.17 -14.26
CA LEU A 342 -56.27 -3.84 -13.86
C LEU A 342 -56.68 -2.70 -14.82
N ARG A 343 -57.07 -3.02 -16.06
CA ARG A 343 -57.54 -2.04 -17.05
C ARG A 343 -59.02 -1.66 -16.90
N LEU A 344 -59.79 -2.43 -16.12
CA LEU A 344 -61.24 -2.27 -15.98
C LEU A 344 -61.65 -1.46 -14.73
N ILE A 345 -60.70 -1.09 -13.88
CA ILE A 345 -60.95 -0.26 -12.69
C ILE A 345 -60.92 1.22 -13.10
N PRO A 346 -62.07 1.94 -13.10
CA PRO A 346 -62.08 3.38 -13.36
C PRO A 346 -61.27 4.09 -12.27
N ASP A 347 -60.39 4.99 -12.67
CA ASP A 347 -59.49 5.77 -11.80
C ASP A 347 -58.36 4.99 -11.07
N PHE A 348 -57.98 3.79 -11.52
CA PHE A 348 -56.73 3.15 -11.05
C PHE A 348 -55.50 3.80 -11.68
N ASP A 349 -54.84 4.66 -10.92
CA ASP A 349 -53.64 5.43 -11.24
C ASP A 349 -52.31 4.69 -10.95
N GLY A 350 -52.39 3.44 -10.50
CA GLY A 350 -51.25 2.54 -10.24
C GLY A 350 -50.49 2.03 -11.47
N ARG A 351 -50.35 2.85 -12.54
CA ARG A 351 -49.28 2.60 -13.51
C ARG A 351 -47.96 2.75 -12.77
N PRO A 352 -46.92 1.93 -13.01
CA PRO A 352 -45.61 2.18 -12.43
C PRO A 352 -45.08 3.49 -13.02
N ALA A 353 -45.38 4.60 -12.34
CA ALA A 353 -44.56 5.78 -12.44
C ALA A 353 -43.16 5.33 -12.03
N LYS A 354 -42.15 5.62 -12.85
CA LYS A 354 -40.78 5.65 -12.35
C LYS A 354 -40.73 6.76 -11.30
N THR A 355 -41.13 6.45 -10.08
CA THR A 355 -40.80 7.23 -8.90
C THR A 355 -39.30 7.06 -8.73
N VAL A 356 -38.57 8.03 -9.28
CA VAL A 356 -37.21 8.32 -8.83
C VAL A 356 -37.37 8.60 -7.34
N LYS A 357 -37.04 7.61 -6.48
CA LYS A 357 -36.95 7.84 -5.03
C LYS A 357 -36.11 9.10 -4.87
N ALA A 358 -36.69 10.13 -4.23
CA ALA A 358 -35.92 11.29 -3.83
C ALA A 358 -34.69 10.77 -3.06
N LYS A 359 -33.50 11.31 -3.37
CA LYS A 359 -32.29 11.01 -2.59
C LYS A 359 -32.61 11.27 -1.13
N THR A 360 -32.75 10.21 -0.35
CA THR A 360 -32.83 10.32 1.10
C THR A 360 -31.50 10.92 1.54
N ASP A 361 -31.56 12.08 2.18
CA ASP A 361 -30.35 12.72 2.70
C ASP A 361 -29.71 11.76 3.72
N PRO A 362 -28.42 11.42 3.59
CA PRO A 362 -27.73 10.60 4.57
C PRO A 362 -27.80 11.16 6.01
N SER A 363 -28.10 12.45 6.19
CA SER A 363 -28.34 13.04 7.51
C SER A 363 -29.68 12.71 8.14
N GLU A 364 -30.61 12.11 7.39
CA GLU A 364 -32.00 11.86 7.82
C GLU A 364 -32.29 10.36 8.05
N ILE A 365 -31.31 9.48 7.89
CA ILE A 365 -31.46 8.04 8.12
C ILE A 365 -30.85 7.60 9.45
N SER A 366 -31.39 6.53 10.04
CA SER A 366 -30.90 6.02 11.32
C SER A 366 -29.45 5.52 11.18
N LEU A 367 -28.68 5.52 12.28
CA LEU A 367 -27.30 5.04 12.28
C LEU A 367 -27.17 3.59 11.77
N ASP A 368 -28.16 2.75 12.05
CA ASP A 368 -28.18 1.36 11.58
C ASP A 368 -28.43 1.27 10.07
N GLN A 369 -29.29 2.12 9.53
CA GLN A 369 -29.52 2.23 8.08
C GLN A 369 -28.30 2.84 7.37
N LEU A 370 -27.71 3.90 7.93
CA LEU A 370 -26.50 4.52 7.42
C LEU A 370 -25.33 3.52 7.40
N LYS A 371 -25.23 2.68 8.43
CA LYS A 371 -24.24 1.60 8.50
C LYS A 371 -24.50 0.52 7.45
N ALA A 372 -25.74 0.08 7.26
CA ALA A 372 -26.08 -0.90 6.25
C ALA A 372 -25.74 -0.39 4.84
N GLU A 373 -26.02 0.88 4.54
CA GLU A 373 -25.63 1.51 3.27
C GLU A 373 -24.11 1.72 3.15
N TRP A 374 -23.45 2.11 4.24
CA TRP A 374 -21.99 2.23 4.29
C TRP A 374 -21.28 0.91 4.00
N ASP A 375 -21.79 -0.19 4.53
CA ASP A 375 -21.23 -1.52 4.36
C ASP A 375 -21.34 -2.02 2.90
N LYS A 376 -22.26 -1.46 2.10
CA LYS A 376 -22.41 -1.71 0.65
C LYS A 376 -21.43 -0.89 -0.21
N LEU A 377 -20.92 0.24 0.29
CA LEU A 377 -20.07 1.16 -0.48
C LEU A 377 -18.86 0.51 -1.16
N PRO A 378 -18.15 -0.47 -0.56
CA PRO A 378 -17.02 -1.11 -1.23
C PRO A 378 -17.42 -1.86 -2.51
N LEU A 379 -18.55 -2.58 -2.48
CA LEU A 379 -19.08 -3.30 -3.65
C LEU A 379 -19.58 -2.32 -4.70
N MET A 380 -20.26 -1.25 -4.29
CA MET A 380 -20.70 -0.19 -5.21
C MET A 380 -19.51 0.50 -5.87
N ARG A 381 -18.44 0.82 -5.13
CA ARG A 381 -17.21 1.39 -5.68
C ARG A 381 -16.51 0.42 -6.64
N GLN A 382 -16.51 -0.88 -6.32
CA GLN A 382 -15.97 -1.90 -7.20
C GLN A 382 -16.78 -2.01 -8.50
N HIS A 383 -18.11 -2.00 -8.40
CA HIS A 383 -19.00 -2.02 -9.55
C HIS A 383 -18.85 -0.77 -10.42
N ILE A 384 -18.72 0.41 -9.81
CA ILE A 384 -18.38 1.67 -10.50
C ILE A 384 -17.06 1.49 -11.26
N ALA A 385 -16.01 0.98 -10.62
CA ALA A 385 -14.72 0.74 -11.27
C ALA A 385 -14.81 -0.28 -12.42
N ASP A 386 -15.64 -1.31 -12.29
CA ASP A 386 -15.87 -2.31 -13.33
C ASP A 386 -16.62 -1.69 -14.53
N ILE A 387 -17.61 -0.82 -14.29
CA ILE A 387 -18.29 -0.03 -15.33
C ILE A 387 -17.29 0.91 -16.01
N GLU A 388 -16.49 1.66 -15.25
CA GLU A 388 -15.46 2.54 -15.79
C GLU A 388 -14.47 1.77 -16.68
N LYS A 389 -14.03 0.59 -16.23
CA LYS A 389 -13.13 -0.29 -16.98
C LYS A 389 -13.79 -0.85 -18.24
N ALA A 390 -15.06 -1.26 -18.17
CA ALA A 390 -15.81 -1.77 -19.31
C ALA A 390 -16.05 -0.67 -20.35
N MET A 391 -16.44 0.53 -19.91
CA MET A 391 -16.63 1.71 -20.76
C MET A 391 -15.30 2.14 -21.41
N TYR A 392 -14.21 2.19 -20.63
CA TYR A 392 -12.87 2.45 -21.15
C TYR A 392 -12.49 1.43 -22.23
N ALA A 393 -12.73 0.13 -21.99
CA ALA A 393 -12.44 -0.92 -22.95
C ALA A 393 -13.30 -0.81 -24.23
N ALA A 394 -14.56 -0.41 -24.12
CA ALA A 394 -15.45 -0.15 -25.26
C ALA A 394 -14.96 1.02 -26.11
N LEU A 395 -14.65 2.15 -25.48
CA LEU A 395 -14.10 3.31 -26.18
C LEU A 395 -12.74 3.01 -26.81
N MET A 396 -11.90 2.20 -26.15
CA MET A 396 -10.60 1.74 -26.69
C MET A 396 -10.75 0.83 -27.91
N ARG A 397 -11.87 0.10 -28.04
CA ARG A 397 -12.21 -0.69 -29.23
C ARG A 397 -12.80 0.16 -30.37
N GLY A 398 -12.95 1.47 -30.16
CA GLY A 398 -13.50 2.39 -31.15
C GLY A 398 -15.04 2.46 -31.16
N GLU A 399 -15.71 1.92 -30.15
CA GLU A 399 -17.16 2.09 -29.99
C GLU A 399 -17.48 3.56 -29.67
N VAL A 400 -18.48 4.14 -30.35
CA VAL A 400 -18.89 5.53 -30.14
C VAL A 400 -20.03 5.58 -29.13
N VAL A 401 -19.82 6.29 -28.03
CA VAL A 401 -20.82 6.50 -26.97
C VAL A 401 -21.09 8.00 -26.86
N ASP A 402 -22.36 8.40 -27.00
CA ASP A 402 -22.75 9.81 -26.94
C ASP A 402 -22.36 10.43 -25.59
N GLY A 403 -21.78 11.63 -25.63
CA GLY A 403 -21.28 12.35 -24.45
C GLY A 403 -19.94 11.86 -23.85
N LEU A 404 -19.34 10.76 -24.32
CA LEU A 404 -18.08 10.23 -23.81
C LEU A 404 -17.02 10.09 -24.91
N LYS A 405 -15.78 10.46 -24.61
CA LYS A 405 -14.63 10.26 -25.50
C LYS A 405 -13.40 9.90 -24.69
N LEU A 406 -12.49 9.12 -25.28
CA LEU A 406 -11.14 8.99 -24.73
C LEU A 406 -10.39 10.29 -24.95
N VAL A 407 -9.78 10.78 -23.88
CA VAL A 407 -8.84 11.88 -23.89
C VAL A 407 -7.52 11.40 -23.33
N GLU A 408 -6.44 12.07 -23.68
CA GLU A 408 -5.13 11.79 -23.12
C GLU A 408 -5.16 12.00 -21.60
N GLY A 409 -4.62 11.03 -20.85
CA GLY A 409 -4.44 11.16 -19.40
C GLY A 409 -3.45 12.28 -19.05
N ARG A 410 -3.35 12.63 -17.77
CA ARG A 410 -2.28 13.55 -17.34
C ARG A 410 -0.91 12.94 -17.70
N PRO A 411 -0.01 13.69 -18.38
CA PRO A 411 1.31 13.17 -18.72
C PRO A 411 2.05 12.71 -17.47
N GLY A 412 2.77 11.59 -17.57
CA GLY A 412 3.69 11.13 -16.53
C GLY A 412 4.80 12.13 -16.25
N SER A 413 5.57 11.92 -15.18
CA SER A 413 6.76 12.71 -14.88
C SER A 413 7.70 12.74 -16.09
N ARG A 414 8.12 13.93 -16.50
CA ARG A 414 8.96 14.11 -17.69
C ARG A 414 10.30 13.37 -17.51
N SER A 415 10.66 12.56 -18.49
CA SER A 415 11.96 11.91 -18.60
C SER A 415 12.60 12.28 -19.94
N TRP A 416 13.93 12.24 -20.00
CA TRP A 416 14.64 12.38 -21.27
C TRP A 416 14.40 11.11 -22.11
N SER A 417 14.03 11.29 -23.38
CA SER A 417 13.69 10.17 -24.27
C SER A 417 14.89 9.48 -24.89
N ASP A 418 16.05 10.16 -24.91
CA ASP A 418 17.29 9.69 -25.50
C ASP A 418 18.46 10.35 -24.75
N GLU A 419 19.12 9.57 -23.90
CA GLU A 419 20.22 10.06 -23.07
C GLU A 419 21.45 10.44 -23.91
N GLU A 420 21.69 9.76 -25.03
CA GLU A 420 22.84 10.02 -25.89
C GLU A 420 22.65 11.35 -26.62
N ALA A 421 21.45 11.61 -27.12
CA ALA A 421 21.08 12.88 -27.71
C ALA A 421 21.10 14.03 -26.69
N VAL A 422 20.66 13.78 -25.45
CA VAL A 422 20.75 14.79 -24.37
C VAL A 422 22.20 15.06 -23.99
N ASN A 423 23.07 14.05 -23.99
CA ASN A 423 24.50 14.22 -23.72
C ASN A 423 25.23 14.94 -24.87
N GLN A 424 24.88 14.66 -26.11
CA GLN A 424 25.37 15.43 -27.27
C GLN A 424 24.83 16.86 -27.24
N PHE A 425 23.56 17.06 -26.89
CA PHE A 425 22.98 18.39 -26.70
C PHE A 425 23.72 19.14 -25.60
N ARG A 426 24.00 18.49 -24.46
CA ARG A 426 24.81 19.02 -23.37
C ARG A 426 26.21 19.44 -23.84
N ALA A 427 26.88 18.58 -24.62
CA ALA A 427 28.23 18.84 -25.11
C ALA A 427 28.28 19.93 -26.19
N ASN A 428 27.23 20.05 -27.01
CA ASN A 428 27.18 20.95 -28.17
C ASN A 428 26.49 22.28 -27.89
N HIS A 429 25.90 22.46 -26.70
CA HIS A 429 25.25 23.71 -26.31
C HIS A 429 26.04 24.43 -25.22
N PRO A 430 26.29 25.74 -25.35
CA PRO A 430 27.09 26.52 -24.40
C PRO A 430 26.60 26.46 -22.94
N ASN A 431 25.30 26.21 -22.73
CA ASN A 431 24.67 26.11 -21.41
C ASN A 431 24.33 24.67 -20.99
N GLY A 432 24.83 23.66 -21.69
CA GLY A 432 24.52 22.25 -21.42
C GLY A 432 24.92 21.79 -20.01
N TYR A 433 25.89 22.46 -19.40
CA TYR A 433 26.33 22.23 -18.01
C TYR A 433 25.24 22.51 -16.95
N LEU A 434 24.16 23.23 -17.27
CA LEU A 434 23.01 23.42 -16.35
C LEU A 434 22.22 22.13 -16.14
N LEU A 435 22.45 21.14 -16.99
CA LEU A 435 21.92 19.78 -16.86
C LEU A 435 22.86 18.90 -16.03
N ASP A 436 24.01 19.44 -15.60
CA ASP A 436 25.03 18.77 -14.80
C ASP A 436 24.92 19.22 -13.34
N LYS A 437 25.20 18.31 -12.40
CA LYS A 437 25.32 18.64 -10.98
C LYS A 437 26.68 18.22 -10.46
N THR A 438 27.55 19.19 -10.26
CA THR A 438 28.72 19.10 -9.37
C THR A 438 28.86 20.43 -8.64
N VAL A 439 29.00 20.41 -7.31
CA VAL A 439 29.04 21.66 -6.52
C VAL A 439 30.23 21.65 -5.57
N PRO A 440 31.36 22.24 -6.00
CA PRO A 440 32.37 22.75 -5.09
C PRO A 440 31.81 23.94 -4.29
N VAL A 441 32.28 24.13 -3.05
CA VAL A 441 31.97 25.29 -2.20
C VAL A 441 32.35 26.58 -2.94
N ASN A 442 31.47 27.60 -2.90
CA ASN A 442 31.67 28.79 -3.72
C ASN A 442 32.85 29.63 -3.20
N PRO A 443 33.53 30.43 -4.06
CA PRO A 443 34.71 31.19 -3.67
C PRO A 443 34.51 32.14 -2.47
N THR A 444 33.30 32.67 -2.25
CA THR A 444 33.02 33.56 -1.11
C THR A 444 32.92 32.78 0.21
N GLU A 445 32.36 31.58 0.19
CA GLU A 445 32.37 30.67 1.33
C GLU A 445 33.76 30.06 1.54
N ALA A 446 34.45 29.68 0.47
CA ALA A 446 35.83 29.23 0.52
C ALA A 446 36.76 30.33 1.07
N GLU A 447 36.56 31.61 0.72
CA GLU A 447 37.31 32.74 1.31
C GLU A 447 37.03 32.89 2.81
N LYS A 448 35.77 32.74 3.23
CA LYS A 448 35.39 32.84 4.64
C LYS A 448 35.95 31.71 5.49
N ILE A 449 35.98 30.49 4.93
CA ILE A 449 36.41 29.27 5.61
C ILE A 449 37.94 29.18 5.57
N ILE A 450 38.52 29.27 4.38
CA ILE A 450 39.95 29.02 4.13
C ILE A 450 40.76 30.30 4.32
N GLY A 451 40.26 31.47 3.93
CA GLY A 451 41.03 32.73 3.98
C GLY A 451 41.45 33.17 5.39
N LYS A 452 40.82 32.66 6.46
CA LYS A 452 41.25 32.88 7.85
C LYS A 452 42.09 31.72 8.42
N GLU A 453 41.77 30.48 8.07
CA GLU A 453 42.42 29.30 8.64
C GLU A 453 43.70 28.89 7.91
N ASP A 454 43.75 29.11 6.60
CA ASP A 454 44.91 28.82 5.76
C ASP A 454 45.08 29.90 4.67
N PRO A 455 45.70 31.05 5.03
CA PRO A 455 45.88 32.17 4.11
C PRO A 455 46.77 31.85 2.91
N GLU A 456 47.70 30.90 3.04
CA GLU A 456 48.60 30.49 1.94
C GLU A 456 47.84 29.63 0.92
N LEU A 457 47.04 28.68 1.38
CA LEU A 457 46.15 27.91 0.51
C LEU A 457 45.10 28.81 -0.17
N TRP A 458 44.54 29.78 0.55
CA TRP A 458 43.65 30.79 -0.05
C TRP A 458 44.37 31.67 -1.07
N ALA A 459 45.64 32.03 -0.86
CA ALA A 459 46.43 32.78 -1.83
C ALA A 459 46.69 31.99 -3.12
N GLU A 460 46.72 30.66 -3.07
CA GLU A 460 46.76 29.80 -4.26
C GLU A 460 45.39 29.64 -4.92
N LEU A 461 44.34 29.37 -4.14
CA LEU A 461 42.97 29.21 -4.64
C LEU A 461 42.38 30.49 -5.23
N SER A 462 42.65 31.65 -4.63
CA SER A 462 42.17 32.95 -5.09
C SER A 462 42.74 33.35 -6.45
N LYS A 463 43.90 32.82 -6.86
CA LYS A 463 44.46 32.99 -8.22
C LYS A 463 43.62 32.29 -9.29
N LEU A 464 42.81 31.31 -8.91
CA LEU A 464 41.87 30.62 -9.79
C LEU A 464 40.51 31.35 -9.87
N VAL A 465 40.28 32.36 -9.03
CA VAL A 465 39.07 33.18 -9.06
C VAL A 465 39.21 34.23 -10.15
N THR A 466 38.32 34.16 -11.15
CA THR A 466 38.26 35.14 -12.23
C THR A 466 36.98 35.96 -12.15
N ARG A 467 37.03 37.23 -12.54
CA ARG A 467 35.86 38.11 -12.68
C ARG A 467 35.77 38.61 -14.11
N LYS A 468 34.67 38.31 -14.80
CA LYS A 468 34.37 38.91 -16.10
C LYS A 468 33.92 40.37 -15.93
N PRO A 469 34.24 41.25 -16.90
CA PRO A 469 33.68 42.61 -16.91
C PRO A 469 32.16 42.54 -16.92
N GLY A 470 31.51 43.49 -16.24
CA GLY A 470 30.05 43.55 -16.19
C GLY A 470 29.44 43.72 -17.58
N GLN A 471 28.39 42.94 -17.87
CA GLN A 471 27.62 43.07 -19.11
C GLN A 471 27.00 44.47 -19.21
N PRO A 472 26.89 45.05 -20.42
CA PRO A 472 26.23 46.32 -20.59
C PRO A 472 24.79 46.23 -20.11
N SER A 473 24.39 47.17 -19.26
CA SER A 473 23.03 47.29 -18.75
C SER A 473 22.44 48.62 -19.16
N ILE A 474 21.14 48.63 -19.45
CA ILE A 474 20.41 49.84 -19.83
C ILE A 474 20.43 50.79 -18.64
N ALA A 475 20.92 52.00 -18.88
CA ALA A 475 21.00 53.05 -17.89
C ALA A 475 20.39 54.34 -18.45
N ALA A 476 20.00 55.25 -17.56
CA ALA A 476 19.48 56.56 -17.97
C ALA A 476 20.55 57.34 -18.74
N ALA A 477 20.14 58.24 -19.65
CA ALA A 477 21.05 58.95 -20.56
C ALA A 477 22.10 59.85 -19.85
N ASN A 478 21.97 60.05 -18.53
CA ASN A 478 22.92 60.76 -17.69
C ASN A 478 23.82 59.84 -16.83
N ASP A 479 23.76 58.52 -17.00
CA ASP A 479 24.65 57.57 -16.33
C ASP A 479 26.12 57.83 -16.72
N LYS A 480 27.02 57.79 -15.73
CA LYS A 480 28.44 58.14 -15.90
C LYS A 480 29.26 57.03 -16.59
N ARG A 481 28.71 55.82 -16.72
CA ARG A 481 29.40 54.70 -17.37
C ARG A 481 29.49 54.97 -18.88
N PRO A 482 30.65 54.75 -19.52
CA PRO A 482 30.81 54.97 -20.95
C PRO A 482 29.86 54.08 -21.76
N ALA A 483 29.33 54.62 -22.86
CA ALA A 483 28.40 53.91 -23.73
C ALA A 483 29.06 52.67 -24.34
N TRP A 484 28.32 51.57 -24.38
CA TRP A 484 28.85 50.29 -24.84
C TRP A 484 28.94 50.22 -26.37
N THR A 485 30.07 49.74 -26.88
CA THR A 485 30.33 49.55 -28.31
C THR A 485 30.44 48.06 -28.61
N PRO A 486 29.69 47.51 -29.59
CA PRO A 486 29.79 46.11 -29.96
C PRO A 486 31.17 45.76 -30.55
N ALA A 487 31.71 44.60 -30.17
CA ALA A 487 32.95 44.08 -30.74
C ALA A 487 32.77 43.75 -32.23
N THR A 488 33.83 43.94 -33.01
CA THR A 488 33.87 43.71 -34.47
C THR A 488 34.58 42.40 -34.81
N ASP A 489 34.38 41.87 -36.02
CA ASP A 489 34.88 40.54 -36.42
C ASP A 489 36.43 40.39 -36.34
N ASN A 490 37.20 41.49 -36.33
CA ASN A 490 38.65 41.46 -36.11
C ASN A 490 39.05 41.15 -34.65
N ASP A 491 38.14 41.34 -33.70
CA ASP A 491 38.42 41.15 -32.26
C ASP A 491 38.35 39.66 -31.85
N LEU A 492 37.88 38.78 -32.73
CA LEU A 492 37.65 37.34 -32.48
C LEU A 492 38.76 36.42 -33.05
N ALA A 493 39.81 36.99 -33.66
CA ALA A 493 40.81 36.25 -34.43
C ALA A 493 42.09 35.82 -33.67
N ASN A 494 42.12 35.85 -32.34
CA ASN A 494 43.29 35.42 -31.54
C ASN A 494 42.93 34.45 -30.42
#